data_AF-A0A841JML4-F1
#
_entry.id   AF-A0A841JML4-F1
#
_cell.length_a   1.000
_cell.length_b   1.000
_cell.length_c   1.000
_cell.angle_alpha   90.00
_cell.angle_beta   90.00
_cell.angle_gamma   90.00
#
_symmetry.space_group_name_H-M   'P 1'
#
loop_
_entity.id
_entity.type
_entity.pdbx_description
1 polymer ?
#
loop_
_entity_poly.entity_id
_entity_poly.type
_entity_poly.pdbx_seq_one_letter_code
_entity_poly.pdbx_strand_id
1 'polypeptide(L)' 'MGILSPARFMWNATRGHRLRPWRSEYIKWRIETYSGMKADEIKPSDVLRFVWKEKGNLLRFLKWTGEIEKAGIRD' A
#
# COMPACT_ATOMS: atom_id res chain seq x y z
N MET A 1 0.24 11.38 -19.04
CA MET A 1 0.31 9.96 -18.64
C MET A 1 1.41 9.78 -17.61
N GLY A 2 1.11 9.64 -16.31
CA GLY A 2 2.14 9.57 -15.25
C GLY A 2 1.81 8.58 -14.13
N ILE A 3 0.97 7.57 -14.42
CA ILE A 3 0.44 6.64 -13.40
C ILE A 3 1.42 5.48 -13.10
N LEU A 4 2.54 5.40 -13.83
CA LEU A 4 3.45 4.25 -13.75
C LEU A 4 4.42 4.30 -12.56
N SER A 5 4.87 5.47 -12.12
CA SER A 5 5.81 5.60 -10.99
C SER A 5 5.21 5.12 -9.65
N PRO A 6 3.98 5.50 -9.29
CA PRO A 6 3.38 5.09 -8.03
C PRO A 6 3.03 3.59 -8.02
N ALA A 7 2.52 3.06 -9.13
CA ALA A 7 2.28 1.63 -9.28
C ALA A 7 3.58 0.82 -9.16
N ARG A 8 4.69 1.34 -9.69
CA ARG A 8 6.02 0.73 -9.58
C ARG A 8 6.56 0.77 -8.15
N PHE A 9 6.32 1.85 -7.41
CA PHE A 9 6.64 1.92 -5.97
C PHE A 9 5.88 0.84 -5.20
N MET A 10 4.56 0.76 -5.37
CA MET A 10 3.73 -0.27 -4.73
C MET A 10 4.19 -1.69 -5.11
N TRP A 11 4.57 -1.90 -6.37
CA TRP A 11 5.06 -3.17 -6.92
C TRP A 11 6.43 -3.59 -6.39
N ASN A 12 7.28 -2.62 -6.03
CA ASN A 12 8.54 -2.86 -5.33
C ASN A 12 8.31 -3.06 -3.83
N ALA A 13 7.41 -2.29 -3.20
CA ALA A 13 7.09 -2.43 -1.77
C ALA A 13 6.43 -3.78 -1.45
N THR A 14 5.69 -4.36 -2.40
CA THR A 14 5.08 -5.69 -2.29
C THR A 14 5.94 -6.81 -2.88
N ARG A 15 7.18 -6.52 -3.31
CA ARG A 15 8.09 -7.48 -3.95
C ARG A 15 8.47 -8.59 -2.95
N GLY A 16 8.27 -9.84 -3.38
CA GLY A 16 8.44 -11.04 -2.54
C GLY A 16 7.13 -11.63 -2.00
N HIS A 17 6.08 -10.80 -1.83
CA HIS A 17 4.79 -11.22 -1.26
C HIS A 17 3.60 -10.83 -2.15
N ARG A 18 3.85 -10.56 -3.43
CA ARG A 18 2.89 -9.98 -4.39
C ARG A 18 1.55 -10.73 -4.50
N LEU A 19 1.59 -12.06 -4.40
CA LEU A 19 0.41 -12.91 -4.51
C LEU A 19 -0.21 -13.26 -3.15
N ARG A 20 0.49 -12.95 -2.05
CA ARG A 20 0.09 -13.26 -0.67
C ARG A 20 0.51 -12.14 0.29
N PRO A 21 -0.03 -10.91 0.14
CA PRO A 21 0.35 -9.76 0.98
C PRO A 21 0.12 -10.00 2.47
N TRP A 22 -0.82 -10.88 2.84
CA TRP A 22 -1.09 -11.31 4.21
C TRP A 22 0.04 -12.13 4.88
N ARG A 23 1.05 -12.57 4.13
CA ARG A 23 2.25 -13.19 4.71
C ARG A 23 3.34 -12.18 5.09
N SER A 24 3.21 -10.93 4.66
CA SER A 24 4.22 -9.92 4.91
C SER A 24 3.97 -9.26 6.26
N GLU A 25 4.87 -9.47 7.22
CA GLU A 25 4.81 -8.83 8.55
C GLU A 25 4.75 -7.30 8.42
N TYR A 26 5.51 -6.72 7.49
CA TYR A 26 5.44 -5.28 7.21
C TYR A 26 4.04 -4.78 6.83
N ILE A 27 3.29 -5.55 6.03
CA ILE A 27 1.94 -5.17 5.60
C ILE A 27 0.98 -5.26 6.80
N LYS A 28 1.10 -6.31 7.61
CA LYS A 28 0.27 -6.47 8.83
C LYS A 28 0.51 -5.31 9.79
N TRP A 29 1.76 -4.93 10.01
CA TRP A 29 2.13 -3.80 10.87
C TRP A 29 1.62 -2.46 10.33
N ARG A 30 1.65 -2.28 9.00
CA ARG A 30 1.04 -1.11 8.35
C ARG A 30 -0.47 -1.09 8.57
N ILE A 31 -1.14 -2.22 8.38
CA ILE A 31 -2.59 -2.32 8.59
C ILE A 31 -2.92 -2.05 10.06
N GLU A 32 -2.13 -2.55 11.01
CA GLU A 32 -2.30 -2.25 12.44
C GLU A 32 -2.25 -0.76 12.73
N THR A 33 -1.27 -0.05 12.15
CA THR A 33 -1.15 1.41 12.32
C THR A 33 -2.37 2.16 11.79
N TYR A 34 -2.92 1.72 10.64
CA TYR A 34 -4.01 2.44 9.97
C TYR A 34 -5.42 2.00 10.40
N SER A 35 -5.57 0.77 10.89
CA SER A 35 -6.87 0.18 11.22
C SER A 35 -7.07 -0.09 12.70
N GLY A 36 -6.00 -0.06 13.51
CA GLY A 36 -6.02 -0.43 14.92
C GLY A 36 -6.14 -1.95 15.17
N MET A 37 -6.13 -2.78 14.12
CA MET A 37 -6.17 -4.25 14.26
C MET A 37 -4.79 -4.79 14.61
N LYS A 38 -4.68 -5.62 15.64
CA LYS A 38 -3.40 -6.24 16.02
C LYS A 38 -2.85 -7.12 14.90
N ALA A 39 -1.59 -6.94 14.52
CA ALA A 39 -0.95 -7.68 13.43
C ALA A 39 -1.09 -9.21 13.55
N ASP A 40 -1.07 -9.75 14.77
CA ASP A 40 -1.22 -11.19 15.05
C ASP A 40 -2.64 -11.74 14.80
N GLU A 41 -3.66 -10.89 14.87
CA GLU A 41 -5.07 -11.31 14.68
C GLU A 41 -5.56 -11.08 13.25
N ILE A 42 -4.77 -10.41 12.41
CA ILE A 42 -5.12 -10.09 11.03
C ILE A 42 -5.22 -11.36 10.19
N LYS A 43 -6.42 -11.68 9.72
CA LYS A 43 -6.63 -12.79 8.79
C LYS A 43 -6.36 -12.35 7.35
N PRO A 44 -6.08 -13.28 6.43
CA PRO A 44 -5.93 -12.98 5.00
C PRO A 44 -7.13 -12.22 4.41
N SER A 45 -8.35 -12.54 4.85
CA SER A 45 -9.58 -11.86 4.45
C SER A 45 -9.63 -10.40 4.88
N ASP A 46 -9.06 -10.08 6.05
CA ASP A 46 -9.05 -8.72 6.59
C ASP A 46 -8.05 -7.85 5.83
N VAL A 47 -6.90 -8.41 5.45
CA VAL A 47 -5.94 -7.75 4.55
C VAL A 47 -6.58 -7.43 3.21
N LEU A 48 -7.25 -8.42 2.60
CA LEU A 48 -7.94 -8.21 1.32
C LEU A 48 -9.07 -7.19 1.44
N ARG A 49 -9.88 -7.26 2.50
CA ARG A 49 -10.97 -6.31 2.76
C ARG A 49 -10.43 -4.90 2.98
N PHE A 50 -9.36 -4.75 3.75
CA PHE A 50 -8.70 -3.47 4.00
C PHE A 50 -8.19 -2.86 2.70
N VAL A 51 -7.42 -3.62 1.91
CA VAL A 51 -6.90 -3.16 0.63
C VAL A 51 -8.03 -2.78 -0.32
N TRP A 52 -9.13 -3.54 -0.36
CA TRP A 52 -10.26 -3.23 -1.23
C TRP A 52 -11.05 -1.99 -0.80
N LYS A 53 -11.19 -1.79 0.52
CA LYS A 53 -11.84 -0.62 1.12
C LYS A 53 -11.00 0.64 0.91
N GLU A 54 -9.70 0.54 1.17
CA GLU A 54 -8.76 1.66 1.08
C GLU A 54 -8.17 1.88 -0.32
N LYS A 55 -8.51 1.04 -1.32
CA LYS A 55 -7.97 1.17 -2.70
C LYS A 55 -8.11 2.58 -3.27
N GLY A 56 -9.21 3.27 -2.97
CA GLY A 56 -9.44 4.64 -3.42
C GLY A 56 -8.46 5.63 -2.78
N ASN A 57 -8.23 5.49 -1.48
CA ASN A 57 -7.27 6.30 -0.72
C ASN A 57 -5.83 5.99 -1.13
N LEU A 58 -5.50 4.70 -1.33
CA LEU A 58 -4.19 4.28 -1.83
C LEU A 58 -3.93 4.83 -3.24
N LEU A 59 -4.91 4.76 -4.15
CA LEU A 59 -4.78 5.33 -5.49
C LEU A 59 -4.67 6.85 -5.46
N ARG A 60 -5.38 7.53 -4.55
CA ARG A 60 -5.29 8.97 -4.36
C ARG A 60 -3.92 9.37 -3.80
N PHE A 61 -3.41 8.64 -2.80
CA PHE A 61 -2.07 8.81 -2.25
C PHE A 61 -1.01 8.61 -3.33
N LEU A 62 -1.08 7.50 -4.06
CA LEU A 62 -0.18 7.20 -5.16
C LEU A 62 -0.21 8.27 -6.25
N LYS A 63 -1.40 8.75 -6.63
CA LYS A 63 -1.54 9.86 -7.58
C LYS A 63 -0.84 11.10 -7.04
N TRP A 64 -1.09 11.47 -5.78
CA TRP A 64 -0.43 12.60 -5.13
C TRP A 64 1.09 12.44 -5.07
N THR A 65 1.62 11.25 -4.75
CA THR A 65 3.07 10.98 -4.78
C THR A 65 3.65 11.17 -6.18
N GLY A 66 2.93 10.73 -7.22
CA GLY A 66 3.34 10.96 -8.61
C GLY A 66 3.31 12.44 -9.02
N GLU A 67 2.38 13.22 -8.48
CA GLU A 67 2.36 14.68 -8.67
C GLU A 67 3.53 15.35 -7.91
N ILE A 68 3.90 14.88 -6.71
CA ILE A 68 5.08 15.37 -5.97
C ILE A 68 6.39 15.05 -6.71
N GLU A 69 6.53 13.82 -7.22
CA GLU A 69 7.70 13.40 -7.99
C GLU A 69 7.84 14.23 -9.28
N LYS A 70 6.70 14.54 -9.95
CA LYS A 70 6.66 15.46 -11.08
C LYS A 70 6.95 16.91 -10.72
N ALA A 71 6.51 17.35 -9.54
CA ALA A 71 6.77 18.69 -9.04
C ALA A 71 8.25 18.92 -8.72
N GLY A 72 9.10 17.88 -8.83
CA GLY A 72 10.55 18.02 -8.69
C GLY A 72 11.00 18.33 -7.28
N ILE A 73 10.15 18.08 -6.27
CA ILE A 73 10.52 18.19 -4.86
C ILE A 73 11.36 16.95 -4.53
N ARG A 74 12.64 17.03 -4.90
CA ARG A 74 13.69 16.15 -4.44
C ARG A 74 14.59 17.00 -3.55
N ASP A 75 14.16 17.11 -2.29
CA ASP A 75 14.75 17.86 -1.17
C ASP A 75 14.93 19.37 -1.36
#